data_AF-A0A9N7RM25-F1
#
_entry.id   AF-A0A9N7RM25-F1
#
_cell.length_a   1.000
_cell.length_b   1.000
_cell.length_c   1.000
_cell.angle_alpha   90.00
_cell.angle_beta   90.00
_cell.angle_gamma   90.00
#
_symmetry.space_group_name_H-M   'P 1'
#
loop_
_entity.id
_entity.type
_entity.pdbx_description
1 polymer ?
#
loop_
_entity_poly.entity_id
_entity_poly.type
_entity_poly.pdbx_seq_one_letter_code
_entity_poly.pdbx_strand_id
1 'polypeptide(L)'
;SFENIAVLHRFNDHVQCRAFLTTLRGSAQDWFHQLPAGAIKDFEGFSASFLNQFASVRPQEKSYLTLMGIQQKEGESLRDYVARYTRACVEVPRASEEIKAGGLTRGLLPGLCRNSVAKRPGRTFDEVLGRCAKYMNVERRRLISRERLKR
;
A
#
# COMPACT_ATOMS: atom_id res chain seq x y z
N SER A 1 14.83 -11.22 -9.89
CA SER A 1 15.77 -10.32 -9.18
C SER A 1 17.18 -10.63 -9.63
N PHE A 2 18.14 -9.71 -9.44
CA PHE A 2 19.56 -9.92 -9.78
C PHE A 2 20.17 -11.13 -9.04
N GLU A 3 19.82 -11.31 -7.76
CA GLU A 3 20.27 -12.44 -6.93
C GLU A 3 19.91 -13.81 -7.53
N ASN A 4 18.70 -13.96 -8.08
CA ASN A 4 18.28 -15.22 -8.71
C ASN A 4 19.12 -15.56 -9.96
N ILE A 5 19.53 -14.55 -10.72
CA ILE A 5 20.40 -14.74 -11.91
C ILE A 5 21.82 -15.12 -11.45
N ALA A 6 22.33 -14.44 -10.43
CA ALA A 6 23.66 -14.74 -9.89
C ALA A 6 23.77 -16.16 -9.31
N VAL A 7 22.73 -16.62 -8.61
CA VAL A 7 22.65 -18.00 -8.09
C VAL A 7 22.53 -19.03 -9.22
N LEU A 8 21.67 -18.77 -10.21
CA LEU A 8 21.47 -19.66 -11.35
C LEU A 8 22.77 -19.87 -12.16
N HIS A 9 23.56 -18.80 -12.34
CA HIS A 9 24.80 -18.83 -13.11
C HIS A 9 26.06 -19.04 -12.25
N ARG A 10 25.91 -19.32 -10.94
CA ARG A 10 27.02 -19.57 -10.00
C ARG A 10 28.12 -18.50 -10.07
N PHE A 11 27.72 -17.24 -10.09
CA PHE A 11 28.68 -16.14 -10.07
C PHE A 11 29.44 -16.15 -8.73
N ASN A 12 30.77 -16.00 -8.80
CA ASN A 12 31.56 -15.66 -7.63
C ASN A 12 31.41 -14.16 -7.30
N ASP A 13 31.80 -13.74 -6.10
CA ASP A 13 31.61 -12.37 -5.60
C ASP A 13 32.14 -11.32 -6.57
N HIS A 14 33.29 -11.57 -7.20
CA HIS A 14 33.89 -10.66 -8.17
C HIS A 14 33.04 -10.51 -9.45
N VAL A 15 32.48 -11.61 -9.95
CA VAL A 15 31.58 -11.61 -11.11
C VAL A 15 30.24 -10.95 -10.75
N GLN A 16 29.72 -11.19 -9.53
CA GLN A 16 28.50 -10.54 -9.05
C GLN A 16 28.67 -9.02 -8.94
N CYS A 17 29.77 -8.54 -8.34
CA CYS A 17 30.08 -7.12 -8.28
C CYS A 17 30.13 -6.52 -9.69
N ARG A 18 30.95 -7.08 -10.60
CA ARG A 18 31.07 -6.55 -11.98
C ARG A 18 29.74 -6.56 -12.73
N ALA A 19 28.95 -7.63 -12.62
CA ALA A 19 27.65 -7.71 -13.27
C ALA A 19 26.68 -6.66 -12.70
N PHE A 20 26.65 -6.47 -11.39
CA PHE A 20 25.80 -5.47 -10.75
C PHE A 20 26.19 -4.04 -11.16
N LEU A 21 27.49 -3.75 -11.28
CA LEU A 21 27.97 -2.45 -11.76
C LEU A 21 27.46 -2.10 -13.15
N THR A 22 27.32 -3.08 -14.04
CA THR A 22 26.76 -2.81 -15.38
C THR A 22 25.29 -2.40 -15.35
N THR A 23 24.58 -2.70 -14.25
CA THR A 23 23.17 -2.32 -14.06
C THR A 23 23.00 -0.93 -13.45
N LEU A 24 24.06 -0.35 -12.88
CA LEU A 24 24.00 0.98 -12.28
C LEU A 24 23.88 2.08 -13.36
N ARG A 25 23.03 3.06 -13.10
CA ARG A 25 22.78 4.23 -13.96
C ARG A 25 22.58 5.48 -13.10
N GLY A 26 22.94 6.65 -13.63
CA GLY A 26 22.73 7.95 -12.98
C GLY A 26 23.38 8.02 -11.59
N SER A 27 22.66 8.55 -10.60
CA SER A 27 23.18 8.79 -9.25
C SER A 27 23.76 7.56 -8.55
N ALA A 28 23.28 6.36 -8.90
CA ALA A 28 23.81 5.10 -8.39
C ALA A 28 25.21 4.79 -8.94
N GLN A 29 25.46 5.12 -10.20
CA GLN A 29 26.78 4.98 -10.82
C GLN A 29 27.74 6.05 -10.30
N ASP A 30 27.28 7.29 -10.12
CA ASP A 30 28.10 8.38 -9.57
C ASP A 30 28.53 8.09 -8.13
N TRP A 31 27.62 7.58 -7.29
CA TRP A 31 27.94 7.13 -5.94
C TRP A 31 29.03 6.06 -5.93
N PHE A 32 28.93 5.05 -6.80
CA PHE A 32 29.93 4.00 -6.87
C PHE A 32 31.33 4.54 -7.21
N HIS A 33 31.43 5.49 -8.14
CA HIS A 33 32.71 6.11 -8.51
C HIS A 33 33.31 6.99 -7.40
N GLN A 34 32.53 7.40 -6.40
CA GLN A 34 33.00 8.17 -5.25
C GLN A 34 33.51 7.29 -4.10
N LEU A 35 33.36 5.96 -4.18
CA LEU A 35 33.83 5.05 -3.15
C LEU A 35 35.37 4.96 -3.16
N PRO A 36 36.03 4.94 -1.99
CA PRO A 36 37.47 4.69 -1.91
C PRO A 36 37.86 3.34 -2.51
N ALA A 37 39.06 3.27 -3.09
CA ALA A 37 39.62 2.00 -3.56
C ALA A 37 39.70 0.98 -2.40
N GLY A 38 39.19 -0.23 -2.62
CA GLY A 38 39.16 -1.29 -1.61
C GLY A 38 38.06 -1.16 -0.56
N ALA A 39 37.13 -0.19 -0.68
CA ALA A 39 35.98 -0.08 0.21
C ALA A 39 35.01 -1.28 0.10
N ILE A 40 34.99 -1.95 -1.05
CA ILE A 40 34.17 -3.14 -1.31
C ILE A 40 35.09 -4.36 -1.34
N LYS A 41 34.84 -5.32 -0.44
CA LYS A 41 35.61 -6.57 -0.34
C LYS A 41 34.89 -7.76 -0.96
N ASP A 42 33.57 -7.77 -0.89
CA ASP A 42 32.69 -8.82 -1.38
C ASP A 42 31.35 -8.22 -1.84
N PHE A 43 30.54 -9.06 -2.52
CA PHE A 43 29.25 -8.62 -3.03
C PHE A 43 28.25 -8.33 -1.90
N GLU A 44 28.33 -9.05 -0.78
CA GLU A 44 27.46 -8.86 0.37
C GLU A 44 27.63 -7.45 0.96
N GLY A 45 28.85 -7.06 1.31
CA GLY A 45 29.16 -5.72 1.83
C GLY A 45 28.85 -4.60 0.84
N PHE A 46 29.05 -4.85 -0.46
CA PHE A 46 28.63 -3.92 -1.51
C PHE A 46 27.11 -3.74 -1.56
N SER A 47 26.36 -4.84 -1.60
CA SER A 47 24.90 -4.82 -1.65
C SER A 47 24.31 -4.15 -0.41
N ALA A 48 24.88 -4.40 0.77
CA ALA A 48 24.49 -3.77 2.02
C ALA A 48 24.75 -2.25 2.01
N SER A 49 25.90 -1.81 1.48
CA SER A 49 26.26 -0.39 1.37
C SER A 49 25.39 0.34 0.34
N PHE A 50 25.13 -0.30 -0.80
CA PHE A 50 24.23 0.20 -1.83
C PHE A 50 22.81 0.34 -1.28
N LEU A 51 22.33 -0.70 -0.56
CA LEU A 51 21.07 -0.63 0.15
C LEU A 51 21.11 0.48 1.19
N ASN A 52 22.14 0.65 2.01
CA ASN A 52 22.15 1.73 3.00
C ASN A 52 22.08 3.13 2.36
N GLN A 53 22.81 3.35 1.26
CA GLN A 53 22.83 4.62 0.52
C GLN A 53 21.48 4.93 -0.15
N PHE A 54 20.83 3.92 -0.73
CA PHE A 54 19.63 4.10 -1.55
C PHE A 54 18.34 3.55 -0.91
N ALA A 55 18.40 2.92 0.28
CA ALA A 55 17.25 2.42 1.03
C ALA A 55 16.49 3.52 1.76
N SER A 56 16.98 4.75 1.76
CA SER A 56 16.12 5.92 2.03
C SER A 56 14.97 6.05 1.01
N VAL A 57 14.99 5.26 -0.07
CA VAL A 57 13.87 5.03 -1.01
C VAL A 57 13.16 3.69 -0.74
N ARG A 58 13.20 3.17 0.48
CA ARG A 58 12.17 2.18 0.88
C ARG A 58 10.90 2.99 1.16
N PRO A 59 9.79 2.74 0.46
CA PRO A 59 8.50 3.21 0.92
C PRO A 59 8.38 2.68 2.34
N GLN A 60 8.41 3.57 3.34
CA GLN A 60 8.14 3.19 4.72
C GLN A 60 6.84 2.39 4.67
N GLU A 61 6.89 1.11 5.04
CA GLU A 61 5.69 0.27 5.03
C GLU A 61 4.62 1.01 5.82
N LYS A 62 3.54 1.41 5.13
CA LYS A 62 2.51 2.22 5.75
C LYS A 62 1.93 1.40 6.89
N SER A 63 2.00 1.96 8.10
CA SER A 63 1.47 1.30 9.30
C SER A 63 -0.02 1.03 9.12
N TYR A 64 -0.53 -0.06 9.70
CA TYR A 64 -1.97 -0.33 9.75
C TYR A 64 -2.76 0.82 10.41
N LEU A 65 -2.11 1.63 11.25
CA LEU A 65 -2.67 2.85 11.83
C LEU A 65 -3.12 3.85 10.75
N THR A 66 -2.47 3.82 9.58
CA THR A 66 -2.87 4.62 8.41
C THR A 66 -4.31 4.30 8.00
N LEU A 67 -4.71 3.02 8.03
CA LEU A 67 -6.08 2.61 7.70
C LEU A 67 -7.08 3.14 8.74
N MET A 68 -6.71 3.12 10.02
CA MET A 68 -7.57 3.63 11.11
C MET A 68 -7.82 5.14 11.04
N GLY A 69 -6.88 5.89 10.43
CA GLY A 69 -6.99 7.33 10.21
C GLY A 69 -7.89 7.73 9.05
N ILE A 70 -8.32 6.79 8.19
CA ILE A 70 -9.17 7.10 7.04
C ILE A 70 -10.62 7.16 7.50
N GLN A 71 -11.16 8.38 7.51
CA GLN A 71 -12.55 8.67 7.86
C GLN A 71 -13.31 9.17 6.63
N GLN A 72 -14.59 8.83 6.54
CA GLN A 72 -15.55 9.40 5.61
C GLN A 72 -15.75 10.87 5.99
N LYS A 73 -15.53 11.78 5.03
CA LYS A 73 -15.67 13.22 5.25
C LYS A 73 -17.13 13.65 5.13
N GLU A 74 -17.48 14.76 5.79
CA GLU A 74 -18.81 15.37 5.61
C GLU A 74 -19.01 15.74 4.13
N GLY A 75 -20.14 15.32 3.55
CA GLY A 75 -20.43 15.48 2.12
C GLY A 75 -19.72 14.50 1.18
N GLU A 76 -18.81 13.64 1.67
CA GLU A 76 -18.21 12.57 0.87
C GLU A 76 -19.20 11.42 0.69
N SER A 77 -19.42 11.01 -0.56
CA SER A 77 -20.29 9.87 -0.84
C SER A 77 -19.69 8.58 -0.27
N LEU A 78 -20.55 7.63 0.12
CA LEU A 78 -20.08 6.32 0.60
C LEU A 78 -19.18 5.62 -0.43
N ARG A 79 -19.45 5.84 -1.72
CA ARG A 79 -18.65 5.27 -2.82
C ARG A 79 -17.23 5.82 -2.81
N ASP A 80 -17.07 7.13 -2.69
CA ASP A 80 -15.76 7.78 -2.74
C ASP A 80 -14.94 7.42 -1.52
N TYR A 81 -15.56 7.42 -0.34
CA TYR A 81 -14.91 6.98 0.89
C TYR A 81 -14.39 5.54 0.78
N VAL A 82 -15.25 4.60 0.35
CA VAL A 82 -14.86 3.18 0.20
C VAL A 82 -13.76 3.03 -0.85
N ALA A 83 -13.82 3.76 -1.96
CA ALA A 83 -12.77 3.73 -2.97
C ALA A 83 -11.41 4.20 -2.41
N ARG A 84 -11.38 5.28 -1.61
CA ARG A 84 -10.16 5.75 -0.93
C ARG A 84 -9.66 4.71 0.07
N TYR A 85 -10.54 4.14 0.86
CA TYR A 85 -10.18 3.14 1.87
C TYR A 85 -9.60 1.87 1.21
N THR A 86 -10.26 1.32 0.20
CA THR A 86 -9.78 0.12 -0.52
C THR A 86 -8.44 0.36 -1.20
N ARG A 87 -8.20 1.55 -1.77
CA ARG A 87 -6.89 1.92 -2.31
C ARG A 87 -5.80 1.89 -1.24
N ALA A 88 -6.09 2.41 -0.05
CA ALA A 88 -5.14 2.38 1.06
C ALA A 88 -4.87 0.96 1.56
N CYS A 89 -5.83 0.04 1.50
CA CYS A 89 -5.60 -1.37 1.86
C CYS A 89 -4.57 -2.05 0.94
N VAL A 90 -4.50 -1.68 -0.34
CA VAL A 90 -3.48 -2.20 -1.28
C VAL A 90 -2.08 -1.74 -0.87
N GLU A 91 -1.97 -0.55 -0.28
CA GLU A 91 -0.71 0.01 0.20
C GLU A 91 -0.27 -0.57 1.56
N VAL A 92 -1.12 -1.36 2.23
CA VAL A 92 -0.86 -2.01 3.52
C VAL A 92 -1.18 -3.52 3.44
N PRO A 93 -0.44 -4.30 2.65
CA PRO A 93 -0.76 -5.71 2.40
C PRO A 93 -0.67 -6.60 3.65
N ARG A 94 0.10 -6.18 4.67
CA ARG A 94 0.28 -6.90 5.94
C ARG A 94 -0.86 -6.70 6.94
N ALA A 95 -1.81 -5.80 6.67
CA ALA A 95 -2.96 -5.61 7.56
C ALA A 95 -3.89 -6.83 7.50
N SER A 96 -4.27 -7.35 8.66
CA SER A 96 -5.23 -8.45 8.76
C SER A 96 -6.62 -8.02 8.27
N GLU A 97 -7.46 -9.01 7.94
CA GLU A 97 -8.84 -8.79 7.50
C GLU A 97 -9.66 -8.06 8.58
N GLU A 98 -9.43 -8.37 9.86
CA GLU A 98 -10.08 -7.75 11.00
C GLU A 98 -9.68 -6.27 11.14
N ILE A 99 -8.39 -5.96 10.92
CA ILE A 99 -7.89 -4.58 10.90
C ILE A 99 -8.54 -3.80 9.75
N LYS A 100 -8.56 -4.37 8.54
CA LYS A 100 -9.17 -3.71 7.38
C LYS A 100 -10.68 -3.49 7.59
N ALA A 101 -11.39 -4.50 8.08
CA ALA A 101 -12.82 -4.42 8.39
C ALA A 101 -13.12 -3.41 9.51
N GLY A 102 -12.32 -3.43 10.57
CA GLY A 102 -12.44 -2.53 11.71
C GLY A 102 -12.22 -1.07 11.33
N GLY A 103 -11.19 -0.78 10.54
CA GLY A 103 -10.92 0.58 10.07
C GLY A 103 -12.01 1.09 9.12
N LEU A 104 -12.48 0.24 8.20
CA LEU A 104 -13.56 0.61 7.28
C LEU A 104 -14.82 0.97 8.07
N THR A 105 -15.17 0.16 9.05
CA THR A 105 -16.34 0.37 9.92
C THR A 105 -16.20 1.63 10.77
N ARG A 106 -15.02 1.83 11.38
CA ARG A 106 -14.71 2.99 12.23
C ARG A 106 -14.80 4.29 11.45
N GLY A 107 -14.36 4.30 10.20
CA GLY A 107 -14.34 5.50 9.37
C GLY A 107 -15.68 5.89 8.77
N LEU A 108 -16.74 5.08 8.87
CA LEU A 108 -18.06 5.43 8.34
C LEU A 108 -18.71 6.58 9.12
N LEU A 109 -19.31 7.53 8.41
CA LEU A 109 -20.20 8.51 9.03
C LEU A 109 -21.48 7.84 9.58
N PRO A 110 -22.15 8.45 10.57
CA PRO A 110 -23.49 8.02 11.00
C PRO A 110 -24.44 7.91 9.79
N GLY A 111 -25.10 6.76 9.66
CA GLY A 111 -25.97 6.52 8.50
C GLY A 111 -26.37 5.06 8.37
N LEU A 112 -27.12 4.76 7.30
CA LEU A 112 -27.67 3.41 7.09
C LEU A 112 -26.59 2.34 6.97
N CYS A 113 -25.49 2.67 6.28
CA CYS A 113 -24.38 1.75 6.11
C CYS A 113 -23.73 1.40 7.46
N ARG A 114 -23.33 2.43 8.24
CA ARG A 114 -22.76 2.23 9.58
C ARG A 114 -23.70 1.45 10.49
N ASN A 115 -24.99 1.78 10.49
CA ASN A 115 -25.99 1.08 11.31
C ASN A 115 -26.14 -0.39 10.90
N SER A 116 -26.09 -0.69 9.60
CA SER A 116 -26.14 -2.07 9.10
C SER A 116 -24.92 -2.88 9.52
N VAL A 117 -23.72 -2.29 9.41
CA VAL A 117 -22.47 -2.93 9.82
C VAL A 117 -22.41 -3.12 11.34
N ALA A 118 -22.89 -2.17 12.13
CA ALA A 118 -22.95 -2.27 13.59
C ALA A 118 -23.90 -3.39 14.05
N LYS A 119 -25.04 -3.60 13.37
CA LYS A 119 -25.99 -4.68 13.69
C LYS A 119 -25.44 -6.07 13.43
N ARG A 120 -24.55 -6.21 12.44
CA ARG A 120 -23.89 -7.47 12.09
C ARG A 120 -22.42 -7.18 11.82
N PRO A 121 -21.56 -7.12 12.85
CA PRO A 121 -20.14 -6.89 12.65
C PRO A 121 -19.60 -7.95 11.67
N GLY A 122 -19.00 -7.50 10.56
CA GLY A 122 -18.34 -8.42 9.64
C GLY A 122 -17.02 -8.89 10.25
N ARG A 123 -16.66 -10.15 10.01
CA ARG A 123 -15.35 -10.69 10.46
C ARG A 123 -14.27 -10.46 9.41
N THR A 124 -14.65 -10.32 8.15
CA THR A 124 -13.72 -10.12 7.03
C THR A 124 -13.93 -8.76 6.37
N PHE A 125 -12.92 -8.29 5.64
CA PHE A 125 -13.02 -7.03 4.90
C PHE A 125 -14.10 -7.11 3.81
N ASP A 126 -14.17 -8.24 3.10
CA ASP A 126 -15.13 -8.46 2.03
C ASP A 126 -16.60 -8.45 2.50
N GLU A 127 -16.89 -8.99 3.69
CA GLU A 127 -18.24 -8.94 4.26
C GLU A 127 -18.71 -7.51 4.52
N VAL A 128 -17.82 -6.67 5.07
CA VAL A 128 -18.12 -5.26 5.34
C VAL A 128 -18.23 -4.48 4.03
N LEU A 129 -17.29 -4.70 3.10
CA LEU A 129 -17.27 -4.08 1.78
C LEU A 129 -18.55 -4.40 0.99
N GLY A 130 -18.97 -5.67 0.98
CA GLY A 130 -20.19 -6.12 0.32
C GLY A 130 -21.45 -5.47 0.89
N ARG A 131 -21.48 -5.16 2.19
CA ARG A 131 -22.58 -4.36 2.79
C ARG A 131 -22.51 -2.91 2.37
N CYS A 132 -21.33 -2.28 2.40
CA CYS A 132 -21.17 -0.91 1.91
C CYS A 132 -21.66 -0.77 0.47
N ALA A 133 -21.31 -1.72 -0.41
CA ALA A 133 -21.76 -1.74 -1.81
C ALA A 133 -23.29 -1.75 -1.95
N LYS A 134 -24.02 -2.49 -1.09
CA LYS A 134 -25.49 -2.46 -1.08
C LYS A 134 -26.03 -1.07 -0.79
N TYR A 135 -25.43 -0.34 0.15
CA TYR A 135 -25.89 0.99 0.54
C TYR A 135 -25.46 2.10 -0.43
N MET A 136 -24.37 1.93 -1.18
CA MET A 136 -24.01 2.87 -2.26
C MET A 136 -25.13 3.01 -3.30
N ASN A 137 -25.78 1.89 -3.64
CA ASN A 137 -26.91 1.88 -4.56
C ASN A 137 -28.16 2.53 -3.94
N VAL A 138 -28.37 2.38 -2.63
CA VAL A 138 -29.50 3.00 -1.91
C VAL A 138 -29.33 4.52 -1.84
N GLU A 139 -28.14 5.01 -1.52
CA GLU A 139 -27.83 6.46 -1.50
C GLU A 139 -28.06 7.09 -2.88
N ARG A 140 -27.55 6.45 -3.94
CA ARG A 140 -27.73 6.94 -5.31
C ARG A 140 -29.22 7.05 -5.69
N ARG A 141 -30.03 6.03 -5.39
CA ARG A 141 -31.48 6.04 -5.67
C ARG A 141 -32.19 7.17 -4.92
N ARG A 142 -31.81 7.41 -3.66
CA ARG A 142 -32.39 8.48 -2.83
C ARG A 142 -31.99 9.88 -3.29
N LEU A 143 -30.76 10.06 -3.75
CA LEU A 143 -30.32 11.34 -4.28
C LEU A 143 -31.11 11.69 -5.55
N ILE A 144 -31.22 10.74 -6.48
CA ILE A 144 -32.01 10.90 -7.72
C ILE A 144 -33.47 11.20 -7.40
N SER A 145 -34.08 10.51 -6.43
CA SER A 145 -35.48 10.79 -6.06
C SER A 145 -35.64 12.19 -5.46
N ARG A 146 -34.71 12.63 -4.60
CA ARG A 146 -34.74 13.97 -3.98
C ARG A 146 -34.56 15.09 -5.00
N GLU A 147 -33.73 14.90 -6.01
CA GLU A 147 -33.53 15.88 -7.09
C GLU A 147 -34.77 15.99 -8.00
N ARG A 148 -35.46 14.87 -8.26
CA ARG A 148 -36.71 14.85 -9.03
C ARG A 148 -37.87 15.55 -8.32
N LEU A 149 -37.89 15.51 -6.99
CA LEU A 149 -38.88 16.20 -6.15
C LEU A 149 -38.65 17.72 -6.02
N LYS A 150 -37.50 18.22 -6.47
CA LYS A 150 -37.13 19.65 -6.44
C LYS A 150 -37.29 20.37 -7.78
N ARG A 151 -37.68 19.66 -8.84
CA ARG A 151 -37.99 20.20 -10.16
C ARG A 151 -39.50 20.34 -10.31
#